data_AF-A0A0R3TBQ2-F1
#
_entry.id   AF-A0A0R3TBQ2-F1
#
_cell.length_a   1.000
_cell.length_b   1.000
_cell.length_c   1.000
_cell.angle_alpha   90.00
_cell.angle_beta   90.00
_cell.angle_gamma   90.00
#
_symmetry.space_group_name_H-M   'P 1'
#
loop_
_entity.id
_entity.type
_entity.pdbx_description
1 polymer ?
#
loop_
_entity_poly.entity_id
_entity_poly.type
_entity_poly.pdbx_seq_one_letter_code
_entity_poly.pdbx_strand_id
1 'polypeptide(L)'
;LMEVWSAGNVTSNTDLIGARIPRVACDFERLASSQPFLQHVGVDHLQLLLQSPWICDGNETVKFKALCTWLRVSTVNTELIKRERHFKHLLELINMNRLSKEFVIEASLGGLDFNLSENARCCLISMTEYVFI
;
A
#
# COMPACT_ATOMS: atom_id res chain seq x y z
N LEU A 1 3.42 1.70 19.20
CA LEU A 1 4.06 1.64 17.85
C LEU A 1 3.45 2.70 16.94
N MET A 2 2.12 2.68 16.79
CA MET A 2 1.36 3.65 16.01
C MET A 2 1.52 5.10 16.47
N GLU A 3 1.52 5.37 17.79
CA GLU A 3 1.72 6.72 18.34
C GLU A 3 3.11 7.28 18.05
N VAL A 4 4.15 6.44 18.11
CA VAL A 4 5.54 6.83 17.81
C VAL A 4 5.71 7.08 16.32
N TRP A 5 5.06 6.29 15.47
CA TRP A 5 5.04 6.49 14.02
C TRP A 5 4.28 7.77 13.63
N SER A 6 3.12 7.99 14.24
CA SER A 6 2.34 9.21 14.06
C SER A 6 3.11 10.45 14.52
N ALA A 7 3.75 10.39 15.70
CA ALA A 7 4.60 11.46 16.21
C ALA A 7 5.81 11.72 15.32
N GLY A 8 6.48 10.68 14.83
CA GLY A 8 7.56 10.81 13.85
C GLY A 8 7.10 11.48 12.56
N ASN A 9 5.93 11.09 12.04
CA ASN A 9 5.35 11.67 10.83
C ASN A 9 4.91 13.13 11.01
N VAL A 10 4.35 13.49 12.17
CA VAL A 10 3.99 14.88 12.52
C VAL A 10 5.22 15.76 12.73
N THR A 11 6.32 15.19 13.24
CA THR A 11 7.56 15.92 13.50
C THR A 11 8.56 15.87 12.33
N SER A 12 8.19 15.23 11.21
CA SER A 12 9.09 14.96 10.08
C SER A 12 10.42 14.31 10.51
N ASN A 13 10.42 13.55 11.61
CA ASN A 13 11.62 12.93 12.14
C ASN A 13 11.84 11.58 11.45
N THR A 14 12.47 11.64 10.27
CA THR A 14 12.73 10.48 9.40
C THR A 14 13.60 9.42 10.08
N ASP A 15 14.47 9.81 11.00
CA ASP A 15 15.32 8.87 11.76
C ASP A 15 14.49 8.04 12.75
N LEU A 16 13.54 8.68 13.42
CA LEU A 16 12.61 8.02 14.35
C LEU A 16 11.67 7.07 13.60
N ILE A 17 11.26 7.43 12.38
CA ILE A 17 10.45 6.58 11.50
C ILE A 17 11.28 5.40 10.99
N GLY A 18 12.47 5.67 10.45
CA GLY A 18 13.41 4.69 9.92
C GLY A 18 13.79 3.61 10.93
N ALA A 19 14.09 4.01 12.17
CA ALA A 19 14.39 3.10 13.27
C ALA A 19 13.23 2.16 13.63
N ARG A 20 12.01 2.48 13.23
CA ARG A 20 10.80 1.68 13.52
C ARG A 20 10.35 0.83 12.35
N ILE A 21 10.87 1.05 11.13
CA ILE A 21 10.53 0.27 9.93
C ILE A 21 10.68 -1.24 10.16
N PRO A 22 11.77 -1.77 10.76
CA PRO A 22 11.89 -3.21 10.97
C PRO A 22 10.77 -3.79 11.84
N ARG A 23 10.37 -3.06 12.89
CA ARG A 23 9.32 -3.50 13.81
C ARG A 23 7.92 -3.37 13.22
N VAL A 24 7.69 -2.34 12.40
CA VAL A 24 6.44 -2.18 11.64
C VAL A 24 6.33 -3.25 10.55
N ALA A 25 7.44 -3.58 9.89
CA ALA A 25 7.51 -4.61 8.88
C ALA A 25 7.21 -6.02 9.44
N CYS A 26 7.69 -6.35 10.65
CA CYS A 26 7.34 -7.61 11.31
C CYS A 26 5.84 -7.72 11.64
N ASP A 27 5.17 -6.60 11.93
CA ASP A 27 3.73 -6.54 12.24
C ASP A 27 2.87 -6.18 11.00
N PHE A 28 3.47 -6.14 9.80
CA PHE A 28 2.87 -5.51 8.64
C PHE A 28 1.55 -6.14 8.22
N GLU A 29 1.38 -7.46 8.33
CA GLU A 29 0.12 -8.12 7.98
C GLU A 29 -1.07 -7.62 8.81
N ARG A 30 -0.87 -7.41 10.11
CA ARG A 30 -1.88 -6.82 11.00
C ARG A 30 -2.14 -5.35 10.65
N LEU A 31 -1.10 -4.61 10.29
CA LEU A 31 -1.17 -3.18 10.02
C LEU A 31 -1.68 -2.85 8.60
N ALA A 32 -1.48 -3.76 7.64
CA ALA A 32 -1.91 -3.64 6.24
C ALA A 32 -3.42 -3.51 6.08
N SER A 33 -4.18 -3.97 7.07
CA SER A 33 -5.65 -3.85 7.11
C SER A 33 -6.12 -2.70 8.01
N SER A 34 -5.21 -2.02 8.72
CA SER A 34 -5.54 -0.96 9.68
C SER A 34 -5.70 0.37 8.96
N GLN A 35 -6.95 0.75 8.68
CA GLN A 35 -7.26 2.06 8.12
C GLN A 35 -6.69 3.24 8.94
N PRO A 36 -6.81 3.25 10.28
CA PRO A 36 -6.29 4.35 11.07
C PRO A 36 -4.76 4.48 11.04
N PHE A 37 -4.05 3.39 10.73
CA PHE A 37 -2.61 3.44 10.52
C PHE A 37 -2.30 4.00 9.13
N LEU A 38 -2.88 3.40 8.10
CA LEU A 38 -2.60 3.74 6.69
C LEU A 38 -3.05 5.15 6.30
N GLN A 39 -4.00 5.76 7.00
CA GLN A 39 -4.38 7.16 6.76
C GLN A 39 -3.20 8.12 7.02
N HIS A 40 -2.31 7.79 7.97
CA HIS A 40 -1.16 8.63 8.35
C HIS A 40 0.15 8.20 7.69
N VAL A 41 0.16 7.14 6.89
CA VAL A 41 1.35 6.70 6.17
C VAL A 41 1.53 7.56 4.93
N GLY A 42 2.67 8.23 4.80
CA GLY A 42 3.06 8.96 3.60
C GLY A 42 3.53 8.04 2.47
N VAL A 43 3.64 8.59 1.25
CA VAL A 43 4.09 7.86 0.04
C VAL A 43 5.46 7.20 0.28
N ASP A 44 6.45 7.99 0.72
CA ASP A 44 7.84 7.52 0.89
C ASP A 44 7.92 6.41 1.95
N HIS A 45 7.12 6.53 3.01
CA HIS A 45 7.07 5.52 4.06
C HIS A 45 6.41 4.23 3.58
N LEU A 46 5.34 4.32 2.78
CA LEU A 46 4.72 3.14 2.19
C LEU A 46 5.68 2.45 1.21
N GLN A 47 6.38 3.21 0.39
CA GLN A 47 7.43 2.69 -0.49
C GLN A 47 8.50 1.91 0.29
N LEU A 48 9.05 2.51 1.35
CA LEU A 48 10.05 1.85 2.21
C LEU A 48 9.49 0.57 2.86
N LEU A 49 8.21 0.56 3.26
CA LEU A 49 7.57 -0.64 3.78
C LEU A 49 7.47 -1.72 2.69
N LEU A 50 6.94 -1.40 1.51
CA LEU A 50 6.77 -2.35 0.40
C LEU A 50 8.10 -3.00 -0.05
N GLN A 51 9.20 -2.25 0.03
CA GLN A 51 10.56 -2.70 -0.30
C GLN A 51 11.29 -3.38 0.87
N SER A 52 10.71 -3.38 2.06
CA SER A 52 11.37 -3.90 3.26
C SER A 52 11.51 -5.43 3.19
N PRO A 53 12.72 -5.98 3.34
CA PRO A 53 12.95 -7.43 3.36
C PRO A 53 12.37 -8.11 4.63
N TRP A 54 11.96 -7.31 5.62
CA TRP A 54 11.45 -7.78 6.90
C TRP A 54 9.94 -8.01 6.92
N ILE A 55 9.22 -7.58 5.88
CA ILE A 55 7.83 -8.02 5.69
C ILE A 55 7.92 -9.52 5.44
N CYS A 56 7.37 -10.30 6.37
CA CYS A 56 7.41 -11.76 6.36
C CYS A 56 7.30 -12.28 4.93
N ASP A 57 8.30 -13.07 4.57
CA ASP A 57 8.68 -13.42 3.22
C ASP A 57 7.48 -13.63 2.27
N GLY A 58 7.31 -12.71 1.31
CA GLY A 58 6.56 -13.01 0.09
C GLY A 58 5.05 -12.92 0.11
N ASN A 59 4.41 -12.29 1.09
CA ASN A 59 2.96 -12.04 0.98
C ASN A 59 2.67 -10.79 0.14
N GLU A 60 2.92 -10.88 -1.18
CA GLU A 60 2.58 -9.83 -2.15
C GLU A 60 1.09 -9.47 -2.09
N THR A 61 0.23 -10.42 -1.72
CA THR A 61 -1.19 -10.18 -1.47
C THR A 61 -1.39 -9.18 -0.33
N VAL A 62 -0.65 -9.29 0.77
CA VAL A 62 -0.73 -8.33 1.89
C VAL A 62 -0.22 -6.95 1.46
N LYS A 63 0.89 -6.88 0.72
CA LYS A 63 1.39 -5.61 0.14
C LYS A 63 0.34 -4.94 -0.75
N PHE A 64 -0.30 -5.73 -1.60
CA PHE A 64 -1.36 -5.27 -2.50
C PHE A 64 -2.57 -4.75 -1.70
N LYS A 65 -3.05 -5.51 -0.73
CA LYS A 65 -4.15 -5.09 0.16
C LYS A 65 -3.82 -3.81 0.91
N ALA A 66 -2.58 -3.67 1.40
CA ALA A 66 -2.11 -2.47 2.07
C ALA A 66 -2.12 -1.26 1.14
N LEU A 67 -1.63 -1.40 -0.10
CA LEU A 67 -1.61 -0.34 -1.10
C LEU A 67 -3.03 0.11 -1.49
N CYS A 68 -3.93 -0.83 -1.77
CA CYS A 68 -5.33 -0.53 -2.07
C CYS A 68 -6.04 0.14 -0.89
N THR A 69 -5.81 -0.36 0.32
CA THR A 69 -6.37 0.25 1.54
C THR A 69 -5.82 1.65 1.76
N TRP A 70 -4.51 1.85 1.59
CA TRP A 70 -3.85 3.14 1.71
C TRP A 70 -4.38 4.16 0.71
N LEU A 71 -4.66 3.75 -0.53
CA LEU A 71 -5.28 4.65 -1.51
C LEU A 71 -6.68 5.08 -1.04
N ARG A 72 -7.50 4.14 -0.54
CA ARG A 72 -8.89 4.38 -0.10
C ARG A 72 -9.01 5.29 1.12
N VAL A 73 -8.15 5.12 2.12
CA VAL A 73 -8.32 5.76 3.44
C VAL A 73 -7.97 7.25 3.46
N SER A 74 -7.55 7.82 2.34
CA SER A 74 -7.34 9.26 2.22
C SER A 74 -8.68 9.99 2.14
N THR A 75 -9.03 10.73 3.18
CA THR A 75 -10.27 11.53 3.25
C THR A 75 -10.10 12.95 2.69
N VAL A 76 -8.87 13.36 2.39
CA VAL A 76 -8.55 14.70 1.87
C VAL A 76 -8.28 14.60 0.36
N ASN A 77 -9.02 15.36 -0.46
CA ASN A 77 -8.92 15.31 -1.92
C ASN A 77 -7.52 15.58 -2.46
N THR A 78 -6.77 16.53 -1.88
CA THR A 78 -5.39 16.84 -2.30
C THR A 78 -4.44 15.68 -2.04
N GLU A 79 -4.61 15.00 -0.91
CA GLU A 79 -3.84 13.80 -0.57
C GLU A 79 -4.26 12.63 -1.46
N LEU A 80 -5.54 12.47 -1.77
CA LEU A 80 -6.03 11.42 -2.67
C LEU A 80 -5.37 11.55 -4.06
N ILE A 81 -5.38 12.75 -4.66
CA ILE A 81 -4.74 13.01 -5.95
C ILE A 81 -3.23 12.71 -5.88
N LYS A 82 -2.57 13.08 -4.77
CA LYS A 82 -1.14 12.75 -4.57
C LYS A 82 -0.93 11.24 -4.51
N ARG A 83 -1.76 10.50 -3.77
CA ARG A 83 -1.67 9.03 -3.67
C ARG A 83 -1.92 8.35 -5.02
N GLU A 84 -2.93 8.80 -5.77
CA GLU A 84 -3.23 8.28 -7.11
C GLU A 84 -2.06 8.43 -8.07
N ARG A 85 -1.38 9.58 -8.07
CA ARG A 85 -0.18 9.78 -8.93
C ARG A 85 0.95 8.80 -8.62
N HIS A 86 1.08 8.36 -7.37
CA HIS A 86 2.13 7.43 -6.96
C HIS A 86 1.66 5.97 -6.96
N PHE A 87 0.36 5.72 -7.11
CA PHE A 87 -0.22 4.37 -7.03
C PHE A 87 0.42 3.42 -8.04
N LYS A 88 0.56 3.85 -9.30
CA LYS A 88 1.22 3.04 -10.34
C LYS A 88 2.65 2.67 -9.95
N HIS A 89 3.44 3.66 -9.53
CA HIS A 89 4.83 3.43 -9.13
C HIS A 89 4.94 2.48 -7.93
N LEU A 90 4.08 2.64 -6.92
CA LEU A 90 4.07 1.76 -5.75
C LEU A 90 3.59 0.34 -6.09
N LEU A 91 2.67 0.21 -7.05
CA LEU A 91 2.19 -1.08 -7.54
C LEU A 91 3.30 -1.85 -8.27
N GLU A 92 4.19 -1.17 -8.99
CA GLU A 92 5.36 -1.77 -9.65
C GLU A 92 6.38 -2.37 -8.65
N LEU A 93 6.31 -1.98 -7.37
CA LEU A 93 7.13 -2.57 -6.29
C LEU A 93 6.59 -3.91 -5.79
N ILE A 94 5.37 -4.27 -6.18
CA ILE A 94 4.69 -5.50 -5.79
C ILE A 94 4.89 -6.51 -6.92
N ASN A 95 5.37 -7.71 -6.57
CA ASN A 95 5.56 -8.77 -7.55
C ASN A 95 4.20 -9.40 -7.89
N MET A 96 3.55 -8.84 -8.92
CA MET A 96 2.24 -9.26 -9.41
C MET A 96 2.18 -10.74 -9.82
N ASN A 97 3.31 -11.35 -10.20
CA ASN A 97 3.38 -12.79 -10.52
C ASN A 97 3.12 -13.71 -9.31
N ARG A 98 3.24 -13.18 -8.08
CA ARG A 98 2.95 -13.93 -6.85
C ARG A 98 1.51 -13.73 -6.37
N LEU A 99 0.71 -12.95 -7.09
CA LEU A 99 -0.73 -12.79 -6.84
C LEU A 99 -1.52 -13.77 -7.70
N SER A 100 -2.65 -14.28 -7.20
CA SER A 100 -3.57 -15.05 -8.04
C SER A 100 -4.30 -14.12 -9.02
N LYS A 101 -4.52 -14.61 -10.25
CA LYS A 101 -5.23 -13.86 -11.30
C LYS A 101 -6.62 -13.44 -10.82
N GLU A 102 -7.33 -14.36 -10.17
CA GLU A 102 -8.68 -14.16 -9.65
C GLU A 102 -8.71 -13.00 -8.65
N PHE A 103 -7.72 -12.93 -7.76
CA PHE A 103 -7.63 -11.88 -6.75
C PHE A 103 -7.42 -10.49 -7.38
N VAL A 104 -6.56 -10.38 -8.41
CA VAL A 104 -6.31 -9.10 -9.08
C VAL A 104 -7.52 -8.67 -9.92
N ILE A 105 -8.19 -9.61 -10.58
CA ILE A 105 -9.44 -9.34 -11.32
C ILE A 105 -10.53 -8.85 -10.37
N GLU A 106 -10.73 -9.53 -9.24
CA GLU A 106 -11.71 -9.15 -8.23
C GLU A 106 -11.43 -7.74 -7.66
N ALA A 107 -10.15 -7.42 -7.41
CA ALA A 107 -9.73 -6.07 -7.02
C ALA A 107 -10.09 -5.01 -8.08
N SER A 108 -9.86 -5.34 -9.35
CA SER A 108 -10.07 -4.44 -10.50
C SER A 108 -11.55 -4.18 -10.78
N LEU A 109 -12.39 -5.19 -10.58
CA LEU A 109 -13.84 -5.10 -10.75
C LEU A 109 -14.55 -4.47 -9.54
N GLY A 110 -13.82 -4.18 -8.46
CA GLY A 110 -14.36 -3.56 -7.25
C GLY A 110 -14.95 -4.55 -6.24
N GLY A 111 -14.70 -5.85 -6.39
CA GLY A 111 -15.25 -6.90 -5.52
C GLY A 111 -14.63 -6.98 -4.12
N LEU A 112 -13.40 -6.49 -3.93
CA LEU A 112 -12.66 -6.63 -2.65
C LEU A 112 -12.85 -5.49 -1.65
N ASP A 113 -14.01 -4.82 -1.62
CA ASP A 113 -14.33 -3.67 -0.76
C ASP A 113 -13.36 -2.46 -0.84
N PHE A 114 -12.36 -2.48 -1.72
CA PHE A 114 -11.36 -1.40 -1.81
C PHE A 114 -11.91 -0.10 -2.39
N ASN A 115 -13.06 -0.13 -3.07
CA ASN A 115 -13.71 1.01 -3.70
C ASN A 115 -12.71 1.93 -4.43
N LEU A 116 -11.87 1.33 -5.28
CA LEU A 116 -10.78 2.00 -5.98
C LEU A 116 -11.33 3.02 -6.98
N SER A 117 -10.61 4.12 -7.17
CA SER A 117 -10.93 5.09 -8.22
C SER A 117 -10.81 4.46 -9.61
N GLU A 118 -11.47 5.08 -10.60
CA GLU A 118 -11.40 4.62 -11.99
C GLU A 118 -9.95 4.55 -12.50
N ASN A 119 -9.12 5.56 -12.21
CA ASN A 119 -7.71 5.54 -12.56
C ASN A 119 -6.95 4.36 -11.96
N ALA A 120 -7.16 4.05 -10.69
CA ALA A 120 -6.51 2.93 -10.02
C ALA A 120 -6.96 1.58 -10.60
N ARG A 121 -8.25 1.44 -10.92
CA ARG A 121 -8.79 0.24 -11.61
C ARG A 121 -8.20 0.07 -13.01
N CYS A 122 -8.14 1.14 -13.80
CA CYS A 122 -7.49 1.11 -15.12
C CYS A 122 -6.00 0.73 -15.02
N CYS A 123 -5.29 1.21 -13.99
CA CYS A 123 -3.90 0.81 -13.75
C CYS A 123 -3.79 -0.69 -13.47
N LEU A 124 -4.68 -1.25 -12.63
CA LEU A 124 -4.69 -2.69 -12.35
C LEU A 124 -5.01 -3.53 -13.59
N ILE A 125 -6.03 -3.13 -14.36
CA ILE A 125 -6.43 -3.83 -15.60
C ILE A 125 -5.26 -3.86 -16.59
N SER A 126 -4.62 -2.72 -16.84
CA SER A 126 -3.47 -2.67 -17.75
C SER A 126 -2.35 -3.61 -17.29
N MET A 127 -2.03 -3.65 -15.99
CA MET A 127 -1.02 -4.59 -15.49
C MET A 127 -1.44 -6.06 -15.60
N THR A 128 -2.72 -6.40 -15.41
CA THR A 128 -3.18 -7.78 -15.61
C THR A 128 -3.04 -8.24 -17.05
N GLU A 129 -3.28 -7.36 -18.02
CA GLU A 129 -3.09 -7.66 -19.44
C GLU A 129 -1.62 -7.91 -19.76
N TYR A 130 -0.68 -7.17 -19.15
CA TYR A 130 0.76 -7.38 -19.40
C TYR A 130 1.37 -8.58 -18.65
N VAL A 131 0.85 -8.94 -17.48
CA VAL A 131 1.47 -9.94 -16.59
C VAL A 131 0.90 -11.35 -16.82
N PHE A 132 -0.33 -11.48 -17.32
CA PHE A 132 -1.06 -12.74 -17.36
C PHE A 132 -1.39 -13.29 -18.76
N ILE A 133 -0.88 -12.64 -19.82
CA ILE A 133 -0.78 -13.17 -21.19
C ILE A 133 0.49 -14.00 -21.31
#